data_AF-A0A1V5PCT0-F1
#
_entry.id   AF-A0A1V5PCT0-F1
#
_cell.length_a   1.000
_cell.length_b   1.000
_cell.length_c   1.000
_cell.angle_alpha   90.00
_cell.angle_beta   90.00
_cell.angle_gamma   90.00
#
_symmetry.space_group_name_H-M   'P 1'
#
loop_
_entity.id
_entity.type
_entity.pdbx_description
1 polymer ?
#
loop_
_entity_poly.entity_id
_entity_poly.type
_entity_poly.pdbx_seq_one_letter_code
_entity_poly.pdbx_strand_id
1 'polypeptide(L)'
;MLRDNKNAREELNILLKLGVPGNENYMTWGDGFHECKDYSSAAKCYEKVLETKPEELEILKKIAECYKNSWQKQKAGEIYLNIGNSYLETQKFEEAEKYFKYALELNNQNLHIREGLSICYIKKKDYPEAIKVLKEIKNKINDKNKLEDINKQLVECYLILGNQYISHNTDEATTYFKKALTLDKGNVLAKDNLNKCGDIYLKNIKYYLEKENYKSGKLLCQKVMKFFPEGEYLEKAKNYLKIIEKKEKDKKKKTSHSEEYIIIRR
;
A
#
# COMPACT_ATOMS: atom_id res chain seq x y z
N MET A 1 7.82 -48.09 -3.62
CA MET A 1 7.46 -46.88 -2.85
C MET A 1 7.61 -47.07 -1.33
N LEU A 2 6.72 -47.77 -0.61
CA LEU A 2 6.81 -47.85 0.87
C LEU A 2 8.07 -48.57 1.41
N ARG A 3 8.54 -49.61 0.73
CA ARG A 3 9.76 -50.34 1.11
C ARG A 3 11.04 -49.52 0.84
N ASP A 4 11.07 -48.81 -0.29
CA ASP A 4 12.19 -47.95 -0.68
C ASP A 4 12.30 -46.73 0.27
N ASN A 5 11.17 -46.21 0.73
CA ASN A 5 11.13 -45.11 1.70
C ASN A 5 11.69 -45.53 3.08
N LYS A 6 11.39 -46.75 3.54
CA LYS A 6 11.95 -47.27 4.81
C LYS A 6 13.47 -47.39 4.75
N ASN A 7 14.01 -47.95 3.66
CA ASN A 7 15.46 -48.05 3.45
C ASN A 7 16.10 -46.66 3.36
N ALA A 8 15.52 -45.74 2.57
CA ALA A 8 15.98 -44.36 2.47
C ALA A 8 16.01 -43.65 3.83
N ARG A 9 15.05 -43.94 4.72
CA ARG A 9 15.00 -43.35 6.06
C ARG A 9 16.08 -43.89 6.97
N GLU A 10 16.37 -45.19 6.90
CA GLU A 10 17.47 -45.80 7.65
C GLU A 10 18.82 -45.23 7.20
N GLU A 11 19.05 -45.15 5.88
CA GLU A 11 20.24 -44.55 5.29
C GLU A 11 20.40 -43.06 5.64
N LEU A 12 19.32 -42.27 5.52
CA LEU A 12 19.30 -40.88 5.94
C LEU A 12 19.72 -40.74 7.41
N ASN A 13 19.17 -41.55 8.31
CA ASN A 13 19.52 -41.48 9.73
C ASN A 13 21.00 -41.79 10.00
N ILE A 14 21.60 -42.72 9.25
CA ILE A 14 23.03 -43.02 9.34
C ILE A 14 23.84 -41.81 8.88
N LEU A 15 23.53 -41.25 7.72
CA LEU A 15 24.27 -40.12 7.15
C LEU A 15 24.15 -38.84 7.98
N LEU A 16 22.98 -38.59 8.57
CA LEU A 16 22.79 -37.48 9.51
C LEU A 16 23.66 -37.64 10.76
N LYS A 17 23.81 -38.87 11.29
CA LYS A 17 24.72 -39.15 12.42
C LYS A 17 26.19 -38.94 12.05
N LEU A 18 26.57 -39.31 10.83
CA LEU A 18 27.92 -39.12 10.30
C LEU A 18 28.21 -37.68 9.88
N GLY A 19 27.18 -36.83 9.82
CA GLY A 19 27.31 -35.41 9.49
C GLY A 19 27.78 -35.15 8.07
N VAL A 20 27.48 -36.03 7.10
CA VAL A 20 27.94 -35.92 5.71
C VAL A 20 27.13 -34.85 4.96
N PRO A 21 27.69 -33.67 4.64
CA PRO A 21 27.03 -32.73 3.75
C PRO A 21 27.10 -33.22 2.30
N GLY A 22 26.13 -32.84 1.46
CA GLY A 22 26.28 -32.99 -0.01
C GLY A 22 26.15 -34.39 -0.60
N ASN A 23 25.42 -35.32 0.03
CA ASN A 23 25.07 -36.59 -0.62
C ASN A 23 24.14 -36.32 -1.81
N GLU A 24 24.49 -36.83 -2.99
CA GLU A 24 23.72 -36.66 -4.23
C GLU A 24 22.27 -37.18 -4.10
N ASN A 25 22.05 -38.17 -3.23
CA ASN A 25 20.73 -38.76 -3.00
C ASN A 25 19.80 -37.88 -2.17
N TYR A 26 20.29 -36.85 -1.46
CA TYR A 26 19.43 -36.05 -0.58
C TYR A 26 18.28 -35.37 -1.33
N MET A 27 18.50 -34.96 -2.58
CA MET A 27 17.42 -34.40 -3.41
C MET A 27 16.35 -35.45 -3.70
N THR A 28 16.74 -36.60 -4.23
CA THR A 28 15.83 -37.69 -4.60
C THR A 28 15.07 -38.24 -3.39
N TRP A 29 15.74 -38.40 -2.24
CA TRP A 29 15.10 -38.80 -0.99
C TRP A 29 14.14 -37.73 -0.47
N GLY A 30 14.53 -36.45 -0.53
CA GLY A 30 13.67 -35.34 -0.16
C GLY A 30 12.35 -35.33 -0.94
N ASP A 31 12.43 -35.50 -2.26
CA ASP A 31 11.26 -35.57 -3.14
C ASP A 31 10.40 -36.81 -2.81
N GLY A 32 11.01 -37.99 -2.64
CA GLY A 32 10.29 -39.20 -2.28
C GLY A 32 9.62 -39.15 -0.90
N PHE A 33 10.25 -38.53 0.10
CA PHE A 33 9.63 -38.29 1.41
C PHE A 33 8.48 -37.28 1.32
N HIS A 34 8.62 -36.24 0.50
CA HIS A 34 7.57 -35.24 0.27
C HIS A 34 6.33 -35.88 -0.36
N GLU A 35 6.50 -36.71 -1.40
CA GLU A 35 5.40 -37.47 -2.02
C GLU A 35 4.67 -38.38 -1.01
N CYS A 36 5.43 -38.97 -0.09
CA CYS A 36 4.88 -39.80 0.99
C CYS A 36 4.29 -38.97 2.16
N LYS A 37 4.28 -37.64 2.07
CA LYS A 37 3.85 -36.69 3.11
C LYS A 37 4.65 -36.78 4.41
N ASP A 38 5.83 -37.42 4.38
CA ASP A 38 6.80 -37.36 5.48
C ASP A 38 7.60 -36.05 5.38
N TYR A 39 6.92 -34.94 5.67
CA TYR A 39 7.50 -33.61 5.58
C TYR A 39 8.69 -33.40 6.52
N SER A 40 8.78 -34.16 7.62
CA SER A 40 9.90 -34.04 8.55
C SER A 40 11.19 -34.63 7.96
N SER A 41 11.11 -35.81 7.35
CA SER A 41 12.26 -36.43 6.70
C SER A 41 12.64 -35.69 5.41
N ALA A 42 11.64 -35.22 4.65
CA ALA A 42 11.86 -34.39 3.46
C ALA A 42 12.62 -33.09 3.77
N ALA A 43 12.18 -32.34 4.79
CA ALA A 43 12.85 -31.10 5.21
C ALA A 43 14.32 -31.33 5.56
N LYS A 44 14.63 -32.38 6.34
CA LYS A 44 16.02 -32.72 6.71
C LYS A 44 16.90 -33.01 5.50
N CYS A 45 16.37 -33.71 4.50
CA CYS A 45 17.09 -33.98 3.27
C CYS A 45 17.40 -32.68 2.52
N TYR A 46 16.41 -31.81 2.34
CA TYR A 46 16.59 -30.53 1.67
C TYR A 46 17.54 -29.58 2.43
N GLU A 47 17.52 -29.58 3.77
CA GLU A 47 18.49 -28.83 4.58
C GLU A 47 19.93 -29.28 4.31
N LYS A 48 20.16 -30.58 4.14
CA LYS A 48 21.48 -31.11 3.76
C LYS A 48 21.92 -30.71 2.35
N VAL A 49 20.98 -30.48 1.44
CA VAL A 49 21.28 -29.91 0.12
C VAL A 49 21.66 -28.44 0.28
N LEU A 50 20.91 -27.69 1.10
CA LEU A 50 21.14 -26.27 1.36
C LEU A 50 22.52 -26.00 1.99
N GLU A 51 23.06 -26.92 2.81
CA GLU A 51 24.43 -26.82 3.36
C GLU A 51 25.51 -26.70 2.26
N THR A 52 25.26 -27.25 1.07
CA THR A 52 26.18 -27.14 -0.08
C THR A 52 25.83 -26.03 -1.05
N LYS A 53 24.57 -25.58 -1.05
CA LYS A 53 24.02 -24.56 -1.95
C LYS A 53 23.11 -23.60 -1.17
N PRO A 54 23.68 -22.72 -0.33
CA PRO A 54 22.94 -21.99 0.71
C PRO A 54 21.87 -21.00 0.21
N GLU A 55 21.87 -20.65 -1.08
CA GLU A 55 20.99 -19.62 -1.65
C GLU A 55 20.08 -20.16 -2.77
N GLU A 56 19.95 -21.48 -2.89
CA GLU A 56 19.08 -22.06 -3.92
C GLU A 56 17.60 -21.87 -3.53
N LEU A 57 16.97 -20.85 -4.12
CA LEU A 57 15.59 -20.45 -3.85
C LEU A 57 14.59 -21.60 -4.00
N GLU A 58 14.85 -22.53 -4.91
CA GLU A 58 14.00 -23.70 -5.13
C GLU A 58 14.02 -24.68 -3.95
N ILE A 59 15.19 -24.89 -3.35
CA ILE A 59 15.33 -25.71 -2.14
C ILE A 59 14.67 -25.04 -0.95
N LEU A 60 14.83 -23.72 -0.81
CA LEU A 60 14.15 -22.95 0.23
C LEU A 60 12.61 -23.07 0.13
N LYS A 61 12.04 -23.04 -1.09
CA LYS A 61 10.60 -23.26 -1.29
C LYS A 61 10.16 -24.65 -0.83
N LYS A 62 10.92 -25.68 -1.21
CA LYS A 62 10.65 -27.07 -0.80
C LYS A 62 10.70 -27.23 0.72
N ILE A 63 11.70 -26.66 1.39
CA ILE A 63 11.80 -26.66 2.86
C ILE A 63 10.60 -25.92 3.49
N ALA A 64 10.27 -24.72 2.99
CA ALA A 64 9.15 -23.94 3.50
C ALA A 64 7.81 -24.67 3.35
N GLU A 65 7.62 -25.41 2.25
CA GLU A 65 6.44 -26.23 2.02
C GLU A 65 6.37 -27.41 3.00
N CYS A 66 7.47 -28.12 3.22
CA CYS A 66 7.55 -29.17 4.23
C CYS A 66 7.23 -28.62 5.63
N TYR A 67 7.81 -27.48 5.99
CA TYR A 67 7.54 -26.87 7.30
C TYR A 67 6.11 -26.37 7.45
N LYS A 68 5.51 -25.81 6.40
CA LYS A 68 4.11 -25.37 6.38
C LYS A 68 3.14 -26.53 6.63
N ASN A 69 3.42 -27.70 6.05
CA ASN A 69 2.61 -28.90 6.22
C ASN A 69 2.97 -29.73 7.46
N SER A 70 3.92 -29.25 8.27
CA SER A 70 4.30 -29.84 9.56
C SER A 70 3.81 -28.98 10.74
N TRP A 71 4.13 -29.39 11.96
CA TRP A 71 3.90 -28.59 13.17
C TRP A 71 4.79 -27.32 13.25
N GLN A 72 5.78 -27.18 12.36
CA GLN A 72 6.77 -26.08 12.36
C GLN A 72 6.36 -24.89 11.48
N LYS A 73 5.08 -24.48 11.53
CA LYS A 73 4.54 -23.39 10.70
C LYS A 73 5.26 -22.06 10.86
N GLN A 74 5.76 -21.75 12.05
CA GLN A 74 6.51 -20.52 12.31
C GLN A 74 7.80 -20.46 11.48
N LYS A 75 8.56 -21.56 11.42
CA LYS A 75 9.78 -21.67 10.60
C LYS A 75 9.47 -21.50 9.12
N ALA A 76 8.36 -22.08 8.63
CA ALA A 76 7.92 -21.85 7.27
C ALA A 76 7.63 -20.37 6.98
N GLY A 77 7.02 -19.64 7.94
CA GLY A 77 6.82 -18.21 7.83
C GLY A 77 8.12 -17.41 7.68
N GLU A 78 9.15 -17.76 8.45
CA GLU A 78 10.49 -17.15 8.36
C GLU A 78 11.18 -17.44 7.02
N ILE A 79 11.08 -18.66 6.50
CA ILE A 79 11.65 -19.00 5.19
C ILE A 79 10.89 -18.28 4.07
N TYR A 80 9.56 -18.21 4.11
CA TYR A 80 8.79 -17.45 3.11
C TYR A 80 9.11 -15.95 3.15
N LEU A 81 9.39 -15.38 4.33
CA LEU A 81 9.89 -14.01 4.45
C LEU A 81 11.23 -13.84 3.70
N ASN A 82 12.17 -14.76 3.88
CA ASN A 82 13.47 -14.71 3.20
C ASN A 82 13.33 -14.88 1.68
N ILE A 83 12.47 -15.78 1.23
CA ILE A 83 12.14 -15.96 -0.21
C ILE A 83 11.54 -14.65 -0.76
N GLY A 84 10.62 -14.03 -0.04
CA GLY A 84 10.03 -12.75 -0.41
C GLY A 84 11.07 -11.63 -0.53
N ASN A 85 12.02 -11.56 0.40
CA ASN A 85 13.13 -10.60 0.36
C ASN A 85 14.04 -10.84 -0.85
N SER A 86 14.38 -12.09 -1.17
CA SER A 86 15.19 -12.42 -2.35
C SER A 86 14.50 -12.01 -3.66
N TYR A 87 13.18 -12.23 -3.77
CA TYR A 87 12.40 -11.75 -4.92
C TYR A 87 12.33 -10.22 -4.98
N LEU A 88 12.24 -9.55 -3.83
CA LEU A 88 12.23 -8.10 -3.74
C LEU A 88 13.56 -7.50 -4.22
N GLU A 89 14.70 -8.08 -3.81
CA GLU A 89 16.04 -7.68 -4.25
C GLU A 89 16.24 -7.87 -5.75
N THR A 90 15.68 -8.94 -6.30
CA THR A 90 15.70 -9.22 -7.75
C THR A 90 14.61 -8.50 -8.54
N GLN A 91 13.88 -7.56 -7.90
CA GLN A 91 12.81 -6.73 -8.48
C GLN A 91 11.64 -7.53 -9.08
N LYS A 92 11.47 -8.77 -8.64
CA LYS A 92 10.35 -9.66 -9.00
C LYS A 92 9.21 -9.46 -8.01
N PHE A 93 8.50 -8.35 -8.16
CA PHE A 93 7.61 -7.86 -7.12
C PHE A 93 6.35 -8.71 -6.92
N GLU A 94 5.82 -9.33 -7.98
CA GLU A 94 4.67 -10.24 -7.92
C GLU A 94 4.98 -11.48 -7.07
N GLU A 95 6.15 -12.08 -7.28
CA GLU A 95 6.63 -13.20 -6.48
C GLU A 95 6.93 -12.76 -5.05
N ALA A 96 7.59 -11.62 -4.86
CA ALA A 96 7.85 -11.08 -3.53
C ALA A 96 6.56 -10.92 -2.73
N GLU A 97 5.53 -10.29 -3.31
CA GLU A 97 4.21 -10.13 -2.70
C GLU A 97 3.57 -11.48 -2.35
N LYS A 98 3.60 -12.45 -3.28
CA LYS A 98 3.06 -13.80 -3.06
C LYS A 98 3.69 -14.46 -1.83
N TYR A 99 5.02 -14.45 -1.74
CA TYR A 99 5.74 -15.11 -0.65
C TYR A 99 5.63 -14.36 0.67
N PHE A 100 5.59 -13.03 0.67
CA PHE A 100 5.26 -12.29 1.88
C PHE A 100 3.83 -12.56 2.37
N LYS A 101 2.85 -12.73 1.47
CA LYS A 101 1.48 -13.14 1.85
C LYS A 101 1.47 -14.52 2.50
N TYR A 102 2.19 -15.49 1.96
CA TYR A 102 2.36 -16.80 2.62
C TYR A 102 3.04 -16.68 3.99
N ALA A 103 4.07 -15.84 4.12
CA ALA A 103 4.70 -15.60 5.40
C ALA A 103 3.70 -15.00 6.41
N LEU A 104 2.88 -14.04 5.96
CA LEU A 104 1.90 -13.34 6.81
C LEU A 104 0.78 -14.26 7.29
N GLU A 105 0.34 -15.21 6.46
CA GLU A 105 -0.63 -16.25 6.84
C GLU A 105 -0.12 -17.12 8.00
N LEU A 106 1.19 -17.40 8.03
CA LEU A 106 1.80 -18.29 9.02
C LEU A 106 2.28 -17.54 10.28
N ASN A 107 2.70 -16.28 10.13
CA ASN A 107 3.15 -15.46 11.24
C ASN A 107 2.64 -14.01 11.09
N ASN A 108 1.37 -13.81 11.41
CA ASN A 108 0.74 -12.50 11.27
C ASN A 108 1.21 -11.44 12.29
N GLN A 109 2.03 -11.81 13.28
CA GLN A 109 2.55 -10.92 14.31
C GLN A 109 3.92 -10.34 13.93
N ASN A 110 4.68 -11.02 13.07
CA ASN A 110 5.98 -10.55 12.63
C ASN A 110 5.83 -9.29 11.76
N LEU A 111 6.34 -8.16 12.27
CA LEU A 111 6.27 -6.86 11.60
C LEU A 111 7.20 -6.77 10.38
N HIS A 112 8.29 -7.55 10.33
CA HIS A 112 9.20 -7.55 9.18
C HIS A 112 8.52 -8.04 7.89
N ILE A 113 7.53 -8.91 8.00
CA ILE A 113 6.73 -9.36 6.86
C ILE A 113 5.90 -8.20 6.30
N ARG A 114 5.31 -7.39 7.18
CA ARG A 114 4.56 -6.20 6.75
C ARG A 114 5.49 -5.14 6.17
N GLU A 115 6.70 -4.98 6.73
CA GLU A 115 7.71 -4.07 6.17
C GLU A 115 8.09 -4.48 4.75
N GLY A 116 8.38 -5.77 4.53
CA GLY A 116 8.62 -6.34 3.21
C GLY A 116 7.47 -6.07 2.24
N LEU A 117 6.22 -6.30 2.67
CA LEU A 117 5.03 -5.98 1.88
C LEU A 117 4.91 -4.49 1.56
N SER A 118 5.12 -3.59 2.53
CA SER A 118 5.04 -2.15 2.27
C SER A 118 6.08 -1.71 1.25
N ILE A 119 7.32 -2.20 1.36
CA ILE A 119 8.39 -1.88 0.41
C ILE A 119 8.04 -2.46 -0.96
N CYS A 120 7.55 -3.70 -1.02
CA CYS A 120 7.10 -4.32 -2.26
C CYS A 120 6.01 -3.48 -2.96
N TYR A 121 4.95 -3.10 -2.24
CA TYR A 121 3.89 -2.27 -2.80
C TYR A 121 4.38 -0.89 -3.25
N ILE A 122 5.29 -0.25 -2.50
CA ILE A 122 5.92 1.02 -2.93
C ILE A 122 6.68 0.84 -4.24
N LYS A 123 7.50 -0.22 -4.36
CA LYS A 123 8.28 -0.52 -5.58
C LYS A 123 7.39 -0.85 -6.78
N LYS A 124 6.26 -1.54 -6.54
CA LYS A 124 5.20 -1.76 -7.53
C LYS A 124 4.41 -0.51 -7.90
N LYS A 125 4.59 0.59 -7.17
CA LYS A 125 3.78 1.81 -7.26
C LYS A 125 2.30 1.59 -6.88
N ASP A 126 2.01 0.53 -6.13
CA ASP A 126 0.72 0.30 -5.51
C ASP A 126 0.65 1.05 -4.17
N TYR A 127 0.61 2.38 -4.28
CA TYR A 127 0.59 3.27 -3.11
C TYR A 127 -0.64 3.06 -2.21
N PRO A 128 -1.86 2.75 -2.72
CA PRO A 128 -3.00 2.45 -1.86
C PRO A 128 -2.77 1.26 -0.92
N GLU A 129 -2.28 0.13 -1.41
CA GLU A 129 -1.98 -1.03 -0.54
C GLU A 129 -0.76 -0.76 0.35
N ALA A 130 0.27 -0.04 -0.14
CA ALA A 130 1.38 0.40 0.70
C ALA A 130 0.90 1.21 1.91
N ILE A 131 0.02 2.19 1.71
CA ILE A 131 -0.54 3.02 2.80
C ILE A 131 -1.29 2.17 3.83
N LYS A 132 -2.06 1.17 3.37
CA LYS A 132 -2.80 0.27 4.26
C LYS A 132 -1.85 -0.50 5.17
N VAL A 133 -0.83 -1.14 4.58
CA VAL A 133 0.17 -1.91 5.34
C VAL A 133 0.98 -1.02 6.28
N LEU A 134 1.42 0.16 5.83
CA LEU A 134 2.15 1.12 6.66
C LEU A 134 1.34 1.60 7.87
N LYS A 135 0.02 1.79 7.72
CA LYS A 135 -0.87 2.11 8.85
C LYS A 135 -1.00 0.96 9.84
N GLU A 136 -1.07 -0.28 9.36
CA GLU A 136 -1.07 -1.45 10.24
C GLU A 136 0.22 -1.53 11.07
N ILE A 137 1.38 -1.29 10.45
CA ILE A 137 2.67 -1.24 11.15
C ILE A 137 2.65 -0.11 12.17
N LYS A 138 2.26 1.10 11.76
CA LYS A 138 2.17 2.28 12.62
C LYS A 138 1.35 2.04 13.88
N ASN A 139 0.25 1.31 13.79
CA ASN A 139 -0.63 1.00 14.92
C ASN A 139 -0.05 -0.05 15.90
N LYS A 140 1.02 -0.75 15.51
CA LYS A 140 1.63 -1.85 16.29
C LYS A 140 3.00 -1.51 16.87
N ILE A 141 3.61 -0.40 16.45
CA ILE A 141 4.94 0.01 16.89
C ILE A 141 4.88 1.06 17.98
N ASN A 142 5.78 0.95 18.96
CA ASN A 142 6.00 1.97 20.00
C ASN A 142 7.35 2.68 19.84
N ASP A 143 8.21 2.19 18.94
CA ASP A 143 9.52 2.78 18.65
C ASP A 143 9.36 4.10 17.89
N LYS A 144 9.88 5.19 18.48
CA LYS A 144 9.75 6.54 17.93
C LYS A 144 10.52 6.73 16.61
N ASN A 145 11.71 6.15 16.48
CA ASN A 145 12.53 6.28 15.29
C ASN A 145 11.87 5.56 14.13
N LYS A 146 11.42 4.32 14.38
CA LYS A 146 10.66 3.53 13.41
C LYS A 146 9.35 4.20 13.02
N LEU A 147 8.66 4.84 13.97
CA LEU A 147 7.46 5.61 13.70
C LEU A 147 7.73 6.80 12.77
N GLU A 148 8.86 7.47 12.93
CA GLU A 148 9.29 8.55 12.04
C GLU A 148 9.51 8.02 10.61
N ASP A 149 10.21 6.90 10.45
CA ASP A 149 10.45 6.30 9.14
C ASP A 149 9.15 5.86 8.44
N ILE A 150 8.22 5.26 9.18
CA ILE A 150 6.90 4.90 8.66
C ILE A 150 6.10 6.16 8.28
N ASN A 151 6.18 7.23 9.06
CA ASN A 151 5.54 8.50 8.70
C ASN A 151 6.14 9.11 7.43
N LYS A 152 7.47 9.05 7.24
CA LYS A 152 8.13 9.51 6.00
C LYS A 152 7.63 8.74 4.78
N GLN A 153 7.56 7.40 4.86
CA GLN A 153 7.03 6.56 3.78
C GLN A 153 5.55 6.85 3.49
N LEU A 154 4.73 7.06 4.52
CA LEU A 154 3.32 7.46 4.36
C LEU A 154 3.18 8.83 3.69
N VAL A 155 3.99 9.81 4.09
CA VAL A 155 4.02 11.15 3.49
C VAL A 155 4.37 11.04 2.00
N GLU A 156 5.40 10.28 1.65
CA GLU A 156 5.79 10.04 0.26
C GLU A 156 4.63 9.42 -0.56
N CYS A 157 4.01 8.35 -0.04
CA CYS A 157 2.87 7.73 -0.72
C CYS A 157 1.70 8.69 -0.92
N TYR A 158 1.37 9.51 0.10
CA TYR A 158 0.32 10.52 -0.01
C TYR A 158 0.66 11.63 -1.01
N LEU A 159 1.91 12.08 -1.06
CA LEU A 159 2.35 13.07 -2.05
C LEU A 159 2.20 12.53 -3.47
N ILE A 160 2.60 11.28 -3.72
CA ILE A 160 2.52 10.67 -5.05
C ILE A 160 1.06 10.51 -5.49
N LEU A 161 0.20 9.94 -4.63
CA LEU A 161 -1.23 9.83 -4.94
C LEU A 161 -1.88 11.20 -5.13
N GLY A 162 -1.57 12.16 -4.26
CA GLY A 162 -2.09 13.52 -4.39
C GLY A 162 -1.73 14.14 -5.76
N ASN A 163 -0.49 13.96 -6.21
CA ASN A 163 -0.03 14.43 -7.51
C ASN A 163 -0.72 13.72 -8.68
N GLN A 164 -0.98 12.41 -8.57
CA GLN A 164 -1.71 11.65 -9.60
C GLN A 164 -3.16 12.13 -9.74
N TYR A 165 -3.80 12.50 -8.63
CA TYR A 165 -5.18 12.98 -8.64
C TYR A 165 -5.34 14.47 -8.96
N ILE A 166 -4.28 15.28 -8.89
CA ILE A 166 -4.41 16.75 -8.93
C ILE A 166 -5.11 17.26 -10.19
N SER A 167 -4.89 16.62 -11.34
CA SER A 167 -5.49 16.98 -12.64
C SER A 167 -6.92 16.46 -12.83
N HIS A 168 -7.27 15.33 -12.20
CA HIS A 168 -8.53 14.62 -12.45
C HIS A 168 -9.55 14.76 -11.32
N ASN A 169 -9.07 14.84 -10.08
CA ASN A 169 -9.88 14.92 -8.87
C ASN A 169 -9.16 15.74 -7.78
N THR A 170 -9.33 17.06 -7.83
CA THR A 170 -8.71 17.99 -6.88
C THR A 170 -9.16 17.75 -5.43
N ASP A 171 -10.35 17.19 -5.21
CA ASP A 171 -10.88 16.87 -3.87
C ASP A 171 -10.04 15.75 -3.22
N GLU A 172 -9.76 14.68 -3.96
CA GLU A 172 -8.91 13.59 -3.50
C GLU A 172 -7.47 14.05 -3.33
N ALA A 173 -6.93 14.79 -4.29
CA ALA A 173 -5.58 15.35 -4.20
C ALA A 173 -5.40 16.19 -2.92
N THR A 174 -6.35 17.08 -2.65
CA THR A 174 -6.39 17.91 -1.44
C THR A 174 -6.42 17.05 -0.17
N THR A 175 -7.22 15.98 -0.18
CA THR A 175 -7.30 15.06 0.95
C THR A 175 -5.97 14.36 1.22
N TYR A 176 -5.26 13.94 0.18
CA TYR A 176 -3.94 13.31 0.32
C TYR A 176 -2.87 14.28 0.81
N PHE A 177 -2.79 15.50 0.27
CA PHE A 177 -1.83 16.50 0.74
C PHE A 177 -2.09 16.91 2.20
N LYS A 178 -3.36 17.01 2.61
CA LYS A 178 -3.70 17.24 4.03
C LYS A 178 -3.27 16.06 4.91
N LYS A 179 -3.44 14.81 4.45
CA LYS A 179 -2.93 13.63 5.19
C LYS A 179 -1.40 13.66 5.32
N ALA A 180 -0.67 14.07 4.28
CA ALA A 180 0.78 14.27 4.36
C ALA A 180 1.13 15.32 5.44
N LEU A 181 0.47 16.48 5.43
CA LEU A 181 0.70 17.54 6.42
C LEU A 181 0.29 17.18 7.86
N THR A 182 -0.62 16.21 8.03
CA THR A 182 -0.95 15.71 9.38
C THR A 182 0.20 14.89 9.98
N LEU A 183 1.04 14.28 9.14
CA LEU A 183 2.18 13.48 9.55
C LEU A 183 3.46 14.32 9.62
N ASP A 184 3.63 15.25 8.68
CA ASP A 184 4.74 16.18 8.61
C ASP A 184 4.21 17.58 8.28
N LYS A 185 3.99 18.39 9.33
CA LYS A 185 3.49 19.76 9.20
C LYS A 185 4.45 20.68 8.45
N GLY A 186 5.75 20.34 8.43
CA GLY A 186 6.81 21.12 7.78
C GLY A 186 7.02 20.75 6.31
N ASN A 187 6.27 19.77 5.78
CA ASN A 187 6.49 19.26 4.44
C ASN A 187 6.19 20.33 3.37
N VAL A 188 7.25 20.91 2.81
CA VAL A 188 7.16 22.00 1.83
C VAL A 188 6.42 21.54 0.57
N LEU A 189 6.71 20.34 0.06
CA LEU A 189 6.05 19.78 -1.13
C LEU A 189 4.54 19.60 -0.92
N ALA A 190 4.14 19.07 0.24
CA ALA A 190 2.71 18.89 0.54
C ALA A 190 2.00 20.23 0.67
N LYS A 191 2.65 21.23 1.27
CA LYS A 191 2.10 22.59 1.40
C LYS A 191 1.96 23.27 0.05
N ASP A 192 2.97 23.20 -0.80
CA ASP A 192 2.95 23.79 -2.14
C ASP A 192 1.87 23.14 -3.01
N ASN A 193 1.77 21.82 -2.98
CA ASN A 193 0.74 21.12 -3.75
C ASN A 193 -0.67 21.35 -3.20
N LEU A 194 -0.83 21.53 -1.89
CA LEU A 194 -2.10 21.94 -1.29
C LEU A 194 -2.50 23.36 -1.74
N ASN A 195 -1.56 24.29 -1.84
CA ASN A 195 -1.80 25.63 -2.39
C ASN A 195 -2.22 25.56 -3.86
N LYS A 196 -1.55 24.73 -4.68
CA LYS A 196 -1.97 24.49 -6.07
C LYS A 196 -3.42 24.01 -6.16
N CYS A 197 -3.86 23.12 -5.26
CA CYS A 197 -5.27 22.72 -5.19
C CYS A 197 -6.19 23.91 -4.87
N GLY A 198 -5.80 24.75 -3.91
CA GLY A 198 -6.52 26.00 -3.59
C GLY A 198 -6.68 26.91 -4.82
N ASP A 199 -5.61 27.11 -5.57
CA ASP A 199 -5.61 27.94 -6.79
C ASP A 199 -6.51 27.35 -7.88
N ILE A 200 -6.50 26.03 -8.06
CA ILE A 200 -7.38 25.31 -8.98
C ILE A 200 -8.85 25.54 -8.60
N TYR A 201 -9.21 25.43 -7.31
CA TYR A 201 -10.58 25.70 -6.88
C TYR A 201 -11.00 27.13 -7.17
N LEU A 202 -10.16 28.12 -6.84
CA LEU A 202 -10.48 29.52 -7.08
C LEU A 202 -10.64 29.82 -8.57
N LYS A 203 -9.79 29.24 -9.42
CA LYS A 203 -9.92 29.32 -10.88
C LYS A 203 -11.26 28.75 -11.36
N ASN A 204 -11.66 27.59 -10.84
CA ASN A 204 -12.93 26.94 -11.21
C ASN A 204 -14.16 27.71 -10.68
N ILE A 205 -14.07 28.32 -9.49
CA ILE A 205 -15.11 29.21 -8.96
C ILE A 205 -15.31 30.41 -9.90
N LYS A 206 -14.20 31.05 -10.31
CA LYS A 206 -14.24 32.17 -11.25
C LYS A 206 -14.86 31.76 -12.59
N TYR A 207 -14.47 30.59 -13.13
CA TYR A 207 -15.06 30.05 -14.35
C TYR A 207 -16.58 29.84 -14.24
N TYR A 208 -17.06 29.23 -13.16
CA TYR A 208 -18.51 29.04 -12.97
C TYR A 208 -19.26 30.36 -12.77
N LEU A 209 -18.63 31.33 -12.12
CA LEU A 209 -19.19 32.67 -11.96
C LEU A 209 -19.35 33.39 -13.31
N GLU A 210 -18.37 33.27 -14.21
CA GLU A 210 -18.42 33.84 -15.57
C GLU A 210 -19.49 33.17 -16.44
N LYS A 211 -19.70 31.86 -16.26
CA LYS A 211 -20.75 31.10 -16.95
C LYS A 211 -22.14 31.24 -16.30
N GLU A 212 -22.27 32.09 -15.28
CA GLU A 212 -23.49 32.27 -14.47
C GLU A 212 -24.03 30.96 -13.86
N ASN A 213 -23.18 29.94 -13.70
CA ASN A 213 -23.50 28.69 -13.05
C ASN A 213 -23.29 28.84 -11.53
N TYR A 214 -24.17 29.63 -10.91
CA TYR A 214 -24.07 30.00 -9.50
C TYR A 214 -24.16 28.80 -8.55
N LYS A 215 -24.94 27.76 -8.89
CA LYS A 215 -25.06 26.54 -8.10
C LYS A 215 -23.70 25.84 -7.94
N SER A 216 -22.98 25.66 -9.04
CA SER A 216 -21.67 25.00 -9.02
C SER A 216 -20.61 25.87 -8.35
N GLY A 217 -20.64 27.19 -8.59
CA GLY A 217 -19.75 28.14 -7.91
C GLY A 217 -19.92 28.13 -6.39
N LYS A 218 -21.17 28.16 -5.88
CA LYS A 218 -21.45 28.07 -4.44
C LYS A 218 -20.95 26.77 -3.83
N LEU A 219 -21.19 25.64 -4.50
CA LEU A 219 -20.72 24.34 -4.04
C LEU A 219 -19.19 24.31 -3.92
N LEU A 220 -18.46 24.86 -4.89
CA LEU A 220 -17.02 24.97 -4.81
C LEU A 220 -16.55 25.90 -3.69
N CYS A 221 -17.20 27.06 -3.48
CA CYS A 221 -16.87 27.92 -2.34
C CYS A 221 -17.01 27.16 -1.01
N GLN A 222 -18.10 26.42 -0.82
CA GLN A 222 -18.31 25.60 0.37
C GLN A 222 -17.24 24.52 0.53
N LYS A 223 -16.81 23.87 -0.58
CA LYS A 223 -15.71 22.91 -0.56
C LYS A 223 -14.39 23.56 -0.14
N VAL A 224 -14.05 24.73 -0.69
CA VAL A 224 -12.83 25.47 -0.29
C VAL A 224 -12.88 25.81 1.19
N MET A 225 -14.02 26.30 1.71
CA MET A 225 -14.16 26.59 3.14
C MET A 225 -13.98 25.35 4.03
N LYS A 226 -14.38 24.16 3.55
CA LYS A 226 -14.17 22.89 4.27
C LYS A 226 -12.72 22.43 4.20
N PHE A 227 -12.07 22.54 3.05
CA PHE A 227 -10.68 22.10 2.87
C PHE A 227 -9.66 23.08 3.45
N PHE A 228 -9.97 24.38 3.43
CA PHE A 228 -9.13 25.48 3.89
C PHE A 228 -9.93 26.30 4.91
N PRO A 229 -10.02 25.84 6.17
CA PRO A 229 -10.85 26.47 7.20
C PRO A 229 -10.25 27.76 7.76
N GLU A 230 -9.04 28.15 7.34
CA GLU A 230 -8.33 29.35 7.75
C GLU A 230 -7.41 29.85 6.61
N GLY A 231 -6.94 31.09 6.73
CA GLY A 231 -6.01 31.71 5.78
C GLY A 231 -6.67 32.30 4.53
N GLU A 232 -5.84 32.59 3.53
CA GLU A 232 -6.23 33.38 2.35
C GLU A 232 -7.32 32.71 1.50
N TYR A 233 -7.26 31.39 1.33
CA TYR A 233 -8.25 30.64 0.54
C TYR A 233 -9.66 30.72 1.12
N LEU A 234 -9.78 30.72 2.46
CA LEU A 234 -11.06 30.90 3.15
C LEU A 234 -11.68 32.25 2.81
N GLU A 235 -10.89 33.32 2.97
CA GLU A 235 -11.37 34.69 2.78
C GLU A 235 -11.75 34.95 1.32
N LYS A 236 -10.95 34.43 0.37
CA LYS A 236 -11.30 34.47 -1.06
C LYS A 236 -12.60 33.72 -1.34
N ALA A 237 -12.79 32.52 -0.79
CA ALA A 237 -14.01 31.73 -0.98
C ALA A 237 -15.26 32.44 -0.42
N LYS A 238 -15.17 33.03 0.77
CA LYS A 238 -16.25 33.84 1.37
C LYS A 238 -16.60 35.04 0.48
N ASN A 239 -15.60 35.72 -0.07
CA ASN A 239 -15.83 36.86 -0.97
C ASN A 239 -16.54 36.42 -2.26
N TYR A 240 -16.05 35.37 -2.92
CA TYR A 240 -16.72 34.80 -4.10
C TYR A 240 -18.16 34.39 -3.81
N LEU A 241 -18.42 33.78 -2.64
CA LEU A 241 -19.77 33.40 -2.23
C LEU A 241 -20.70 34.61 -2.16
N LYS A 242 -20.28 35.70 -1.52
CA LYS A 242 -21.05 36.97 -1.46
C LYS A 242 -21.34 37.54 -2.86
N ILE A 243 -20.34 37.52 -3.75
CA ILE A 243 -20.48 37.99 -5.13
C ILE A 243 -21.51 37.14 -5.90
N ILE A 244 -21.41 35.82 -5.78
CA ILE A 244 -22.33 34.87 -6.42
C ILE A 244 -23.76 35.10 -5.93
N GLU A 245 -23.96 35.24 -4.62
CA GLU A 245 -25.29 35.50 -4.03
C GLU A 245 -25.91 36.80 -4.51
N LYS A 246 -25.12 37.88 -4.63
CA LYS A 246 -25.58 39.15 -5.18
C LYS A 246 -26.02 39.00 -6.64
N LYS A 247 -25.15 38.43 -7.49
CA LYS A 247 -25.45 38.23 -8.91
C LYS A 247 -26.64 37.32 -9.16
N GLU A 248 -26.80 36.27 -8.36
CA GLU A 248 -27.97 35.38 -8.45
C GLU A 248 -29.27 36.11 -8.10
N LYS A 249 -29.27 36.94 -7.04
CA LYS A 249 -30.43 37.77 -6.68
C LYS A 249 -30.77 38.77 -7.78
N ASP A 250 -29.77 39.44 -8.35
CA ASP A 250 -29.98 40.42 -9.42
C ASP A 250 -30.54 39.75 -10.69
N LYS A 251 -30.10 38.54 -11.02
CA LYS A 251 -30.64 37.75 -12.15
C LYS A 251 -32.10 37.39 -11.93
N LYS A 252 -32.47 36.92 -10.73
CA LYS A 252 -33.87 36.58 -10.38
C LYS A 252 -34.81 37.78 -10.48
N LYS A 253 -34.36 38.97 -10.07
CA LYS A 253 -35.13 40.21 -10.21
C LYS A 253 -35.37 40.58 -11.67
N LYS A 254 -34.37 40.42 -12.55
CA LYS A 254 -34.51 40.72 -13.97
C LYS A 254 -35.52 39.78 -14.66
N THR A 255 -35.51 38.50 -14.32
CA THR A 255 -36.47 37.53 -14.88
C THR A 255 -37.91 37.77 -14.44
N SER A 256 -38.14 38.17 -13.18
CA SER A 256 -39.51 38.45 -12.70
C SER A 256 -40.12 39.70 -13.36
N HIS A 257 -39.34 40.76 -13.55
CA HIS A 257 -39.82 41.98 -14.22
C HIS A 257 -40.10 41.76 -15.71
N SER A 258 -39.37 40.86 -16.38
CA SER A 258 -39.66 40.49 -17.77
C SER A 258 -40.93 39.66 -17.93
N GLU A 259 -41.27 38.82 -16.95
CA GLU A 259 -42.49 38.02 -16.96
C GLU A 259 -43.74 38.89 -16.70
N GLU A 260 -43.65 39.84 -15.78
CA GLU A 260 -44.72 40.83 -15.51
C GLU A 260 -45.03 41.70 -16.75
N TYR A 261 -44.01 42.10 -17.50
CA TYR A 261 -44.19 42.90 -18.73
C TYR A 261 -44.86 42.12 -19.88
N ILE A 262 -44.72 40.79 -19.92
CA ILE A 262 -45.36 39.94 -20.93
C ILE A 262 -46.84 39.72 -20.58
N ILE A 263 -47.19 39.64 -19.29
CA ILE A 263 -48.57 39.46 -18.84
C ILE A 263 -49.41 40.73 -19.07
N ILE A 264 -48.84 41.93 -18.91
CA ILE A 264 -49.56 43.20 -19.10
C ILE A 264 -49.86 43.52 -20.57
N ARG A 265 -49.18 42.86 -21.53
CA ARG A 265 -49.36 43.09 -22.99
C ARG A 265 -50.21 42.03 -23.71
N ARG A 266 -50.86 41.11 -22.98
CA ARG A 266 -51.87 40.18 -23.51
C ARG A 266 -53.26 40.59 -23.06
#